data_AF-A0A3B9HIF6-F1
#
_entry.id   AF-A0A3B9HIF6-F1
#
_cell.length_a   1.000
_cell.length_b   1.000
_cell.length_c   1.000
_cell.angle_alpha   90.00
_cell.angle_beta   90.00
_cell.angle_gamma   90.00
#
_symmetry.space_group_name_H-M   'P 1'
#
loop_
_entity.id
_entity.type
_entity.pdbx_description
1 polymer ?
#
loop_
_entity_poly.entity_id
_entity_poly.type
_entity_poly.pdbx_seq_one_letter_code
_entity_poly.pdbx_strand_id
1 'polypeptide(L)' 'MKIQIRTFGPLTDHLTDTELEYSGEPTIAALRRFLLEQYPAIKPVYFRMALGSRMADDGEEIMDGDEV' A
#
# COMPACT_ATOMS: atom_id res chain seq x y z
N MET A 1 -7.44 -8.56 -6.91
CA MET A 1 -6.62 -7.72 -7.79
C MET A 1 -5.17 -7.91 -7.41
N LYS A 2 -4.28 -7.89 -8.39
CA LYS A 2 -2.84 -8.00 -8.22
C LYS A 2 -2.24 -6.60 -8.32
N ILE A 3 -1.56 -6.15 -7.27
CA ILE A 3 -0.97 -4.80 -7.20
C ILE A 3 0.52 -4.89 -6.91
N GLN A 4 1.28 -3.87 -7.31
CA GLN A 4 2.69 -3.74 -7.01
C GLN A 4 2.87 -2.75 -5.88
N ILE A 5 3.51 -3.17 -4.78
CA ILE A 5 3.85 -2.29 -3.66
C ILE A 5 5.31 -1.89 -3.80
N ARG A 6 5.56 -0.57 -3.82
CA ARG A 6 6.88 0.04 -3.78
C ARG A 6 7.07 0.73 -2.45
N THR A 7 8.19 0.43 -1.80
CA THR A 7 8.48 0.92 -0.45
C THR A 7 9.71 1.79 -0.44
N PHE A 8 9.67 2.86 0.35
CA PHE A 8 10.73 3.85 0.43
C PHE A 8 11.04 4.21 1.88
N GLY A 9 12.30 4.61 2.12
CA GLY A 9 12.75 5.10 3.41
C GLY A 9 12.62 4.03 4.51
N PRO A 10 12.30 4.42 5.76
CA PRO A 10 12.24 3.49 6.91
C PRO A 10 11.22 2.36 6.76
N LEU A 11 10.30 2.45 5.79
CA LEU A 11 9.33 1.38 5.54
C LEU A 11 10.00 0.12 4.98
N THR A 12 11.12 0.27 4.25
CA THR A 12 11.84 -0.84 3.60
C THR A 12 12.45 -1.83 4.60
N ASP A 13 12.62 -1.42 5.85
CA ASP A 13 13.14 -2.28 6.92
C ASP A 13 12.10 -3.31 7.40
N HIS A 14 10.84 -3.15 7.02
CA HIS A 14 9.70 -3.94 7.51
C HIS A 14 8.82 -4.49 6.38
N LEU A 15 8.78 -3.80 5.24
CA LEU A 15 8.06 -4.20 4.04
C LEU A 15 8.95 -3.87 2.85
N THR A 16 9.37 -4.89 2.11
CA THR A 16 10.11 -4.71 0.86
C THR A 16 9.16 -4.64 -0.32
N ASP A 17 9.66 -4.14 -1.45
CA ASP A 17 8.93 -4.19 -2.72
C ASP A 17 8.39 -5.59 -2.99
N THR A 18 7.10 -5.67 -3.27
CA THR A 18 6.43 -6.95 -3.48
C THR A 18 5.24 -6.78 -4.39
N GLU A 19 4.88 -7.87 -5.05
CA GLU A 19 3.57 -8.02 -5.66
C GLU A 19 2.61 -8.61 -4.63
N LEU A 20 1.37 -8.12 -4.59
CA LEU A 20 0.36 -8.53 -3.61
C LEU A 20 -0.95 -8.87 -4.33
N GLU A 21 -1.50 -10.05 -4.03
CA GLU A 21 -2.91 -10.34 -4.30
C GLU A 21 -3.78 -9.70 -3.22
N TYR A 22 -4.50 -8.66 -3.59
CA TYR A 22 -5.40 -7.91 -2.74
C TYR A 22 -6.87 -8.23 -3.07
N SER A 23 -7.64 -8.66 -2.08
CA SER A 23 -9.06 -9.02 -2.24
C SER A 23 -10.00 -8.14 -1.40
N GLY A 24 -9.51 -7.02 -0.87
CA GLY A 24 -10.30 -6.08 -0.06
C GLY A 24 -11.08 -5.07 -0.91
N GLU A 25 -11.69 -4.09 -0.21
CA GLU A 25 -12.29 -2.93 -0.87
C GLU A 25 -11.24 -2.18 -1.68
N PRO A 26 -11.52 -1.77 -2.94
CA PRO A 26 -10.52 -1.24 -3.85
C PRO A 26 -10.18 0.22 -3.53
N THR A 27 -9.81 0.57 -2.30
CA THR A 27 -9.50 1.95 -1.91
C THR A 27 -8.17 2.06 -1.18
N ILE A 28 -7.51 3.22 -1.28
CA ILE A 28 -6.24 3.49 -0.56
C ILE A 28 -6.40 3.32 0.96
N ALA A 29 -7.49 3.80 1.54
CA ALA A 29 -7.76 3.60 2.96
C ALA A 29 -7.90 2.13 3.36
N ALA A 30 -8.55 1.32 2.52
CA ALA A 30 -8.69 -0.11 2.76
C ALA A 30 -7.37 -0.86 2.59
N LEU A 31 -6.56 -0.51 1.58
CA LEU A 31 -5.24 -1.08 1.40
C LEU A 31 -4.32 -0.73 2.56
N ARG A 32 -4.32 0.53 3.04
CA ARG A 32 -3.56 0.94 4.22
C ARG A 32 -3.91 0.08 5.43
N ARG A 33 -5.20 -0.09 5.73
CA ARG A 33 -5.66 -0.94 6.85
C ARG A 33 -5.15 -2.36 6.69
N PHE A 34 -5.29 -2.94 5.50
CA PHE A 34 -4.80 -4.28 5.18
C PHE A 34 -3.28 -4.40 5.41
N LEU A 35 -2.48 -3.47 4.91
CA LEU A 35 -1.02 -3.48 5.10
C LEU A 35 -0.65 -3.37 6.57
N LEU A 36 -1.33 -2.54 7.35
CA LEU A 36 -1.10 -2.41 8.79
C LEU A 36 -1.49 -3.68 9.58
N GLU A 37 -2.45 -4.46 9.08
CA GLU A 37 -2.85 -5.74 9.67
C GLU A 37 -1.87 -6.86 9.31
N GLN A 38 -1.47 -6.97 8.05
CA GLN A 38 -0.54 -8.00 7.57
C GLN A 38 0.91 -7.75 8.01
N TYR A 39 1.30 -6.48 8.12
CA TYR A 39 2.65 -6.06 8.51
C TYR A 39 2.58 -5.17 9.77
N PRO A 40 2.31 -5.72 10.97
CA PRO A 40 2.20 -4.90 12.18
C PRO A 40 3.44 -4.06 12.51
N ALA A 41 4.62 -4.47 12.01
CA ALA A 41 5.89 -3.76 12.18
C ALA A 41 5.91 -2.37 11.52
N ILE A 42 5.07 -2.09 10.52
CA ILE A 42 4.99 -0.76 9.89
C ILE A 42 4.06 0.21 10.63
N LYS A 43 3.26 -0.23 11.61
CA LYS A 43 2.37 0.64 12.41
C LYS A 43 3.03 1.87 13.04
N PRO A 44 4.24 1.79 13.64
CA PRO A 44 4.89 2.97 14.22
C PRO A 44 5.50 3.92 13.18
N VAL A 45 5.58 3.52 11.91
CA VAL A 45 6.18 4.33 10.85
C VAL A 45 5.11 5.22 10.21
N TYR A 46 5.34 6.52 10.16
CA TYR A 46 4.48 7.41 9.38
C TYR A 46 4.79 7.28 7.88
N PHE A 47 3.78 6.97 7.07
CA PHE A 47 3.91 6.93 5.62
C PHE A 47 2.64 7.41 4.91
N ARG A 48 2.84 7.95 3.71
CA ARG A 48 1.77 8.27 2.76
C ARG A 48 1.85 7.29 1.59
N MET A 49 0.76 7.17 0.84
CA MET A 49 0.68 6.27 -0.32
C MET A 49 0.49 7.09 -1.59
N ALA A 50 1.01 6.56 -2.69
CA ALA A 50 0.86 7.12 -4.02
C ALA A 50 0.18 6.08 -4.91
N LEU A 51 -0.36 6.52 -6.04
CA LEU A 51 -0.71 5.64 -7.15
C LEU A 51 0.12 6.07 -8.35
N GLY A 52 1.02 5.19 -8.79
CA GLY A 52 2.10 5.54 -9.71
C GLY A 52 2.91 6.73 -9.21
N SER A 53 2.93 7.82 -9.98
CA SER A 53 3.76 9.00 -9.69
C SER A 53 3.06 10.11 -8.90
N ARG A 54 1.84 9.90 -8.39
CA ARG A 54 1.07 10.94 -7.70
C ARG A 54 0.57 10.49 -6.35
N MET A 55 0.50 11.44 -5.42
CA MET A 55 -0.14 11.22 -4.12
C MET A 55 -1.60 10.79 -4.33
N ALA A 56 -2.01 9.78 -3.57
CA ALA A 56 -3.37 9.27 -3.62
C ALA A 56 -4.14 9.70 -2.36
N ASP A 57 -5.42 9.98 -2.55
CA ASP A 57 -6.35 10.27 -1.45
C ASP A 57 -6.93 8.97 -0.89
N ASP A 58 -7.36 8.98 0.38
CA ASP A 58 -7.85 7.79 1.07
C ASP A 58 -9.06 7.10 0.39
N GLY A 59 -9.91 7.89 -0.29
CA GLY A 59 -11.08 7.38 -1.01
C GLY A 59 -10.80 6.98 -2.46
N GLU A 60 -9.56 7.10 -2.91
CA GLU A 60 -9.21 6.82 -4.29
C GLU A 60 -9.20 5.33 -4.59
N GLU A 61 -9.71 4.97 -5.77
CA GLU A 61 -9.84 3.57 -6.17
C GLU A 61 -8.54 2.96 -6.67
N ILE A 62 -8.28 1.71 -6.28
CA ILE A 62 -7.13 0.91 -6.70
C ILE A 62 -7.60 -0.12 -7.73
N MET A 63 -6.87 -0.23 -8.84
CA MET A 63 -7.15 -1.14 -9.93
C MET A 63 -6.15 -2.28 -10.02
N ASP A 64 -6.52 -3.30 -10.80
CA ASP A 64 -5.64 -4.43 -11.10
C ASP A 64 -4.42 -3.97 -11.90
N GLY A 65 -3.23 -4.32 -11.42
CA GLY A 65 -1.95 -3.94 -12.01
C GLY A 65 -1.37 -2.62 -11.50
N ASP A 66 -2.08 -1.87 -10.64
CA ASP A 66 -1.61 -0.59 -10.13
C ASP A 66 -0.31 -0.74 -9.32
N GLU A 67 0.53 0.28 -9.42
CA GLU A 67 1.70 0.48 -8.58
C GLU A 67 1.35 1.47 -7.46
N VAL A 68 1.63 1.07 -6.22
CA VAL A 68 1.32 1.79 -4.98
C VAL A 68 2.57 2.06 -4.17
#